data_AF-A0A4R9G730-F1
#
_entry.id   AF-A0A4R9G730-F1
#
_cell.length_a   1.000
_cell.length_b   1.000
_cell.length_c   1.000
_cell.angle_alpha   90.00
_cell.angle_beta   90.00
_cell.angle_gamma   90.00
#
_symmetry.space_group_name_H-M   'P 1'
#
loop_
_entity.id
_entity.type
_entity.pdbx_description
1 polymer ?
#
loop_
_entity_poly.entity_id
_entity_poly.type
_entity_poly.pdbx_seq_one_letter_code
_entity_poly.pdbx_strand_id
1 'polypeptide(L)'
;MNIFPMTRVCFTILALISLCPLSAEENGVWKYALGKDLHSKPDKFWEKEFQQGTTICFTGTSISSDSKIQHHAPPTELLVNGNKKGVRWFPLISFSSPKIGEMIFSSPTQRRELIRHLEKFLDQYPIYKGIHLDFEGMPPSAGPHYKDFLVQLHPKIQQKKRILSLALFPQENFIPELAQFHSFVYRQNLADEVVLMAYDYHSPKTKPGPVTDYTWMQKNMNLLLKTYRSDQVWLGIPLYGYFWEKDKDSPRVLTYYKDGKFALDNGKEKQGIYLIRTKTGEGSLILDTSLWSEYAKNLKLRGLAFWRLGF
;
A
#
# COMPACT_ATOMS: atom_id res chain seq x y z
N MET A 1 52.85 -53.46 34.40
CA MET A 1 53.29 -52.82 33.15
C MET A 1 52.05 -52.51 32.33
N ASN A 2 51.90 -51.24 31.96
CA ASN A 2 50.79 -50.66 31.22
C ASN A 2 50.58 -51.34 29.85
N ILE A 3 49.35 -51.31 29.32
CA ILE A 3 48.97 -50.48 28.15
C ILE A 3 47.48 -50.73 27.82
N PHE A 4 46.77 -49.62 27.60
CA PHE A 4 45.33 -49.44 27.36
C PHE A 4 44.81 -50.05 26.04
N PRO A 5 43.50 -50.36 25.94
CA PRO A 5 42.84 -50.63 24.66
C PRO A 5 42.46 -49.33 23.93
N MET A 6 42.72 -49.33 22.62
CA MET A 6 42.35 -48.28 21.66
C MET A 6 40.83 -48.06 21.63
N THR A 7 40.37 -46.90 22.13
CA THR A 7 39.02 -46.38 21.89
C THR A 7 38.95 -45.81 20.47
N ARG A 8 38.14 -46.43 19.60
CA ARG A 8 37.72 -45.84 18.33
C ARG A 8 36.78 -44.68 18.62
N VAL A 9 37.26 -43.46 18.45
CA VAL A 9 36.43 -42.24 18.42
C VAL A 9 35.68 -42.22 17.09
N CYS A 10 34.39 -42.53 17.12
CA CYS A 10 33.47 -42.24 16.03
C CYS A 10 33.29 -40.73 15.96
N PHE A 11 33.90 -40.07 14.96
CA PHE A 11 33.55 -38.71 14.60
C PHE A 11 32.16 -38.71 13.95
N THR A 12 31.14 -38.48 14.76
CA THR A 12 29.82 -38.09 14.26
C THR A 12 29.96 -36.68 13.69
N ILE A 13 30.11 -36.57 12.37
CA ILE A 13 29.99 -35.29 11.67
C ILE A 13 28.54 -34.86 11.83
N LEU A 14 28.25 -34.01 12.82
CA LEU A 14 27.03 -33.23 12.85
C LEU A 14 27.11 -32.26 11.67
N ALA A 15 26.54 -32.67 10.53
CA ALA A 15 26.20 -31.73 9.48
C ALA A 15 25.13 -30.80 10.04
N LEU A 16 25.58 -29.64 10.54
CA LEU A 16 24.75 -28.46 10.72
C LEU A 16 24.19 -28.12 9.35
N ILE A 17 23.01 -28.67 9.04
CA ILE A 17 22.19 -28.20 7.94
C ILE A 17 21.72 -26.81 8.36
N SER A 18 22.56 -25.82 8.04
CA SER A 18 22.16 -24.44 7.91
C SER A 18 21.10 -24.39 6.80
N LEU A 19 19.83 -24.57 7.19
CA LEU A 19 18.67 -24.24 6.36
C LEU A 19 18.56 -22.71 6.29
N CYS A 20 19.50 -22.13 5.56
CA CYS A 20 19.34 -20.86 4.87
C CYS A 20 20.05 -21.01 3.53
N PRO A 21 19.30 -21.05 2.43
CA PRO A 21 19.08 -19.84 1.70
C PRO A 21 17.98 -19.10 2.45
N LEU A 22 18.38 -18.04 3.16
CA LEU A 22 17.61 -16.81 3.11
C LEU A 22 17.60 -16.49 1.60
N SER A 23 16.67 -17.13 0.86
CA SER A 23 16.25 -16.65 -0.44
C SER A 23 16.00 -15.19 -0.16
N ALA A 24 16.79 -14.31 -0.77
CA ALA A 24 16.47 -12.91 -0.76
C ALA A 24 15.01 -12.86 -1.22
N GLU A 25 14.07 -12.71 -0.29
CA GLU A 25 12.69 -12.45 -0.65
C GLU A 25 12.83 -11.19 -1.49
N GLU A 26 12.58 -11.30 -2.80
CA GLU A 26 12.30 -10.12 -3.58
C GLU A 26 11.29 -9.33 -2.76
N ASN A 27 11.60 -8.05 -2.51
CA ASN A 27 10.70 -7.18 -1.79
C ASN A 27 9.29 -7.39 -2.32
N GLY A 28 8.32 -7.53 -1.44
CA GLY A 28 6.95 -7.86 -1.83
C GLY A 28 6.40 -6.82 -2.81
N VAL A 29 5.33 -7.20 -3.50
CA VAL A 29 4.62 -6.27 -4.38
C VAL A 29 3.18 -6.11 -3.91
N TRP A 30 2.79 -4.88 -3.64
CA TRP A 30 1.42 -4.52 -3.28
C TRP A 30 0.73 -3.92 -4.49
N LYS A 31 -0.44 -4.45 -4.85
CA LYS A 31 -1.18 -4.06 -6.05
C LYS A 31 -2.58 -3.65 -5.64
N TYR A 32 -2.92 -2.38 -5.89
CA TYR A 32 -4.30 -1.93 -5.73
C TYR A 32 -5.13 -2.37 -6.93
N ALA A 33 -6.36 -2.81 -6.67
CA ALA A 33 -7.34 -3.25 -7.65
C ALA A 33 -8.70 -2.62 -7.37
N LEU A 34 -9.51 -2.39 -8.40
CA LEU A 34 -10.92 -2.11 -8.15
C LEU A 34 -11.69 -3.40 -7.93
N GLY A 35 -12.63 -3.37 -6.99
CA GLY A 35 -13.56 -4.48 -6.77
C GLY A 35 -14.25 -4.93 -8.05
N LYS A 36 -14.72 -3.97 -8.88
CA LYS A 36 -15.35 -4.29 -10.18
C LYS A 36 -14.42 -5.06 -11.14
N ASP A 37 -13.11 -4.80 -11.07
CA ASP A 37 -12.14 -5.44 -11.97
C ASP A 37 -11.95 -6.91 -11.55
N LEU A 38 -12.10 -7.24 -10.26
CA LEU A 38 -12.06 -8.63 -9.76
C LEU A 38 -13.22 -9.49 -10.26
N HIS A 39 -14.34 -8.87 -10.65
CA HIS A 39 -15.50 -9.58 -11.22
C HIS A 39 -15.51 -9.57 -12.76
N SER A 40 -14.96 -8.54 -13.39
CA SER A 40 -15.11 -8.32 -14.84
C SER A 40 -13.89 -8.72 -15.67
N LYS A 41 -12.68 -8.73 -15.09
CA LYS A 41 -11.47 -9.17 -15.81
C LYS A 41 -11.41 -10.70 -15.84
N PRO A 42 -10.94 -11.30 -16.95
CA PRO A 42 -10.84 -12.75 -17.09
C PRO A 42 -9.80 -13.33 -16.12
N ASP A 43 -9.96 -14.58 -15.70
CA ASP A 43 -9.04 -15.24 -14.76
C ASP A 43 -7.57 -15.19 -15.21
N LYS A 44 -7.32 -15.34 -16.52
CA LYS A 44 -5.97 -15.23 -17.12
C LYS A 44 -5.29 -13.89 -16.86
N PHE A 45 -6.05 -12.82 -16.61
CA PHE A 45 -5.48 -11.55 -16.16
C PHE A 45 -4.90 -11.71 -14.76
N TRP A 46 -5.70 -12.23 -13.82
CA TRP A 46 -5.32 -12.39 -12.42
C TRP A 46 -4.25 -13.45 -12.18
N GLU A 47 -4.26 -14.54 -12.95
CA GLU A 47 -3.22 -15.58 -12.86
C GLU A 47 -1.80 -15.03 -13.08
N LYS A 48 -1.65 -14.01 -13.93
CA LYS A 48 -0.36 -13.33 -14.14
C LYS A 48 0.09 -12.49 -12.94
N GLU A 49 -0.88 -12.00 -12.18
CA GLU A 49 -0.63 -11.19 -10.98
C GLU A 49 -0.35 -12.05 -9.75
N PHE A 50 -0.71 -13.34 -9.78
CA PHE A 50 -0.62 -14.24 -8.63
C PHE A 50 0.75 -14.87 -8.50
N GLN A 51 1.55 -14.32 -7.60
CA GLN A 51 2.89 -14.82 -7.25
C GLN A 51 3.11 -14.73 -5.74
N GLN A 52 4.03 -15.54 -5.22
CA GLN A 52 4.45 -15.46 -3.83
C GLN A 52 4.98 -14.05 -3.54
N GLY A 53 4.62 -13.49 -2.39
CA GLY A 53 5.00 -12.11 -2.02
C GLY A 53 4.10 -11.02 -2.61
N THR A 54 3.08 -11.38 -3.41
CA THR A 54 2.09 -10.42 -3.88
C THR A 54 1.01 -10.15 -2.82
N THR A 55 0.74 -8.87 -2.57
CA THR A 55 -0.48 -8.41 -1.91
C THR A 55 -1.43 -7.83 -2.95
N ILE A 56 -2.69 -8.26 -2.94
CA ILE A 56 -3.77 -7.58 -3.65
C ILE A 56 -4.66 -6.88 -2.64
N CYS A 57 -4.70 -5.55 -2.75
CA CYS A 57 -5.58 -4.68 -2.00
C CYS A 57 -6.71 -4.20 -2.91
N PHE A 58 -7.97 -4.34 -2.50
CA PHE A 58 -9.09 -4.09 -3.42
C PHE A 58 -10.20 -3.22 -2.83
N THR A 59 -10.76 -2.36 -3.66
CA THR A 59 -11.93 -1.54 -3.30
C THR A 59 -13.22 -2.36 -3.25
N GLY A 60 -14.26 -1.83 -2.61
CA GLY A 60 -15.57 -2.50 -2.49
C GLY A 60 -16.05 -2.66 -1.05
N THR A 61 -15.29 -2.15 -0.07
CA THR A 61 -15.67 -2.15 1.34
C THR A 61 -15.80 -0.71 1.84
N SER A 62 -16.97 -0.34 2.36
CA SER A 62 -17.23 0.97 2.92
C SER A 62 -17.86 0.90 4.30
N ILE A 63 -17.67 1.96 5.09
CA ILE A 63 -18.29 2.15 6.40
C ILE A 63 -19.44 3.14 6.26
N SER A 64 -20.65 2.71 6.65
CA SER A 64 -21.85 3.55 6.70
C SER A 64 -21.93 4.39 7.98
N SER A 65 -22.86 5.34 8.02
CA SER A 65 -23.04 6.27 9.15
C SER A 65 -23.39 5.60 10.49
N ASP A 66 -23.93 4.38 10.48
CA ASP A 66 -24.20 3.55 11.66
C ASP A 66 -23.02 2.64 12.04
N SER A 67 -21.81 2.97 11.54
CA SER A 67 -20.57 2.22 11.75
C SER A 67 -20.57 0.78 11.23
N LYS A 68 -21.56 0.39 10.40
CA LYS A 68 -21.59 -0.94 9.77
C LYS A 68 -20.68 -1.00 8.55
N ILE A 69 -20.20 -2.20 8.26
CA ILE A 69 -19.33 -2.49 7.13
C ILE A 69 -20.20 -3.03 5.99
N GLN A 70 -20.20 -2.31 4.87
CA GLN A 70 -20.78 -2.76 3.61
C GLN A 70 -19.65 -3.34 2.76
N HIS A 71 -19.73 -4.63 2.41
CA HIS A 71 -18.66 -5.32 1.72
C HIS A 71 -19.18 -6.08 0.50
N HIS A 72 -18.54 -5.84 -0.64
CA HIS A 72 -18.74 -6.60 -1.86
C HIS A 72 -17.54 -7.54 -2.04
N ALA A 73 -17.74 -8.82 -1.70
CA ALA A 73 -16.67 -9.80 -1.73
C ALA A 73 -16.30 -10.18 -3.17
N PRO A 74 -15.00 -10.33 -3.48
CA PRO A 74 -14.55 -10.88 -4.76
C PRO A 74 -15.03 -12.32 -4.96
N PRO A 75 -15.01 -12.85 -6.21
CA PRO A 75 -15.33 -14.25 -6.47
C PRO A 75 -14.48 -15.19 -5.60
N THR A 76 -15.11 -16.16 -4.93
CA THR A 76 -14.42 -17.05 -3.99
C THR A 76 -13.30 -17.85 -4.66
N GLU A 77 -13.53 -18.35 -5.87
CA GLU A 77 -12.54 -19.11 -6.64
C GLU A 77 -11.29 -18.27 -6.91
N LEU A 78 -11.46 -16.99 -7.24
CA LEU A 78 -10.36 -16.06 -7.47
C LEU A 78 -9.50 -15.90 -6.21
N LEU A 79 -10.15 -15.67 -5.06
CA LEU A 79 -9.47 -15.54 -3.76
C LEU A 79 -8.69 -16.82 -3.40
N VAL A 80 -9.32 -17.98 -3.58
CA VAL A 80 -8.72 -19.30 -3.30
C VAL A 80 -7.53 -19.55 -4.22
N ASN A 81 -7.66 -19.28 -5.52
CA ASN A 81 -6.58 -19.46 -6.49
C ASN A 81 -5.39 -18.55 -6.18
N GLY A 82 -5.62 -17.28 -5.86
CA GLY A 82 -4.56 -16.38 -5.42
C GLY A 82 -3.89 -16.84 -4.13
N ASN A 83 -4.66 -17.25 -3.12
CA ASN A 83 -4.11 -17.72 -1.85
C ASN A 83 -3.25 -19.00 -2.03
N LYS A 84 -3.64 -19.92 -2.94
CA LYS A 84 -2.80 -21.09 -3.32
C LYS A 84 -1.46 -20.71 -3.95
N LYS A 85 -1.36 -19.52 -4.54
CA LYS A 85 -0.14 -18.95 -5.14
C LYS A 85 0.62 -18.04 -4.17
N GLY A 86 0.20 -17.96 -2.92
CA GLY A 86 0.86 -17.14 -1.89
C GLY A 86 0.43 -15.66 -1.88
N VAL A 87 -0.67 -15.31 -2.55
CA VAL A 87 -1.21 -13.95 -2.52
C VAL A 87 -1.82 -13.63 -1.16
N ARG A 88 -1.53 -12.43 -0.65
CA ARG A 88 -2.19 -11.85 0.53
C ARG A 88 -3.34 -10.96 0.07
N TRP A 89 -4.55 -11.23 0.56
CA TRP A 89 -5.73 -10.44 0.23
C TRP A 89 -6.05 -9.44 1.33
N PHE A 90 -6.26 -8.18 0.93
CA PHE A 90 -6.65 -7.08 1.81
C PHE A 90 -7.85 -6.33 1.22
N PRO A 91 -9.02 -6.30 1.88
CA PRO A 91 -10.04 -5.33 1.55
C PRO A 91 -9.56 -3.93 1.94
N LEU A 92 -9.65 -3.00 0.99
CA LEU A 92 -9.53 -1.57 1.23
C LEU A 92 -10.84 -1.10 1.87
N ILE A 93 -10.74 -0.55 3.07
CA ILE A 93 -11.85 -0.05 3.88
C ILE A 93 -11.76 1.46 3.95
N SER A 94 -12.78 2.14 3.45
CA SER A 94 -12.94 3.58 3.54
C SER A 94 -14.31 3.94 4.11
N PHE A 95 -14.53 5.21 4.46
CA PHE A 95 -15.87 5.69 4.80
C PHE A 95 -16.66 6.01 3.53
N SER A 96 -17.99 5.82 3.54
CA SER A 96 -18.84 6.24 2.42
C SER A 96 -18.77 7.75 2.15
N SER A 97 -18.34 8.55 3.13
CA SER A 97 -17.87 9.92 2.94
C SER A 97 -16.92 10.34 4.09
N PRO A 98 -16.03 11.32 3.87
CA PRO A 98 -15.19 11.85 4.95
C PRO A 98 -16.01 12.42 6.12
N LYS A 99 -17.21 12.95 5.85
CA LYS A 99 -18.11 13.47 6.89
C LYS A 99 -18.61 12.39 7.84
N ILE A 100 -18.86 11.19 7.31
CA ILE A 100 -19.21 10.02 8.13
C ILE A 100 -18.03 9.63 9.02
N GLY A 101 -16.81 9.62 8.47
CA GLY A 101 -15.60 9.35 9.24
C GLY A 101 -15.40 10.32 10.40
N GLU A 102 -15.53 11.63 10.14
CA GLU A 102 -15.46 12.68 11.17
C GLU A 102 -16.50 12.47 12.27
N MET A 103 -17.76 12.19 11.89
CA MET A 103 -18.84 11.93 12.83
C MET A 103 -18.55 10.71 13.71
N ILE A 104 -18.13 9.59 13.11
CA ILE A 104 -17.80 8.36 13.85
C ILE A 104 -16.62 8.60 14.80
N PHE A 105 -15.56 9.25 14.32
CA PHE A 105 -14.38 9.51 15.13
C PHE A 105 -14.62 10.51 16.25
N SER A 106 -15.56 11.44 16.14
CA SER A 106 -15.88 12.33 17.26
C SER A 106 -16.61 11.63 18.41
N SER A 107 -17.23 10.45 18.20
CA SER A 107 -17.97 9.71 19.22
C SER A 107 -17.21 8.47 19.75
N PRO A 108 -16.81 8.42 21.04
CA PRO A 108 -16.16 7.24 21.61
C PRO A 108 -17.00 5.96 21.49
N THR A 109 -18.32 6.07 21.56
CA THR A 109 -19.24 4.95 21.40
C THR A 109 -19.22 4.43 19.96
N GLN A 110 -19.30 5.31 18.96
CA GLN A 110 -19.24 4.88 17.55
C GLN A 110 -17.85 4.31 17.19
N ARG A 111 -16.76 4.87 17.74
CA ARG A 111 -15.41 4.28 17.59
C ARG A 111 -15.36 2.83 18.10
N ARG A 112 -15.90 2.55 19.30
CA ARG A 112 -15.96 1.18 19.85
C ARG A 112 -16.83 0.25 19.01
N GLU A 113 -17.98 0.74 18.53
CA GLU A 113 -18.84 -0.05 17.64
C GLU A 113 -18.17 -0.37 16.30
N LEU A 114 -17.48 0.60 15.70
CA LEU A 114 -16.71 0.37 14.47
C LEU A 114 -15.61 -0.68 14.69
N ILE A 115 -14.86 -0.60 15.79
CA ILE A 115 -13.86 -1.62 16.15
C ILE A 115 -14.50 -3.01 16.22
N ARG A 116 -15.64 -3.13 16.92
CA ARG A 116 -16.38 -4.39 17.04
C ARG A 116 -16.85 -4.90 15.67
N HIS A 117 -17.28 -4.03 14.77
CA HIS A 117 -17.67 -4.41 13.41
C HIS A 117 -16.47 -4.87 12.57
N LEU A 118 -15.32 -4.21 12.67
CA LEU A 118 -14.09 -4.63 11.97
C LEU A 118 -13.59 -5.98 12.46
N GLU A 119 -13.65 -6.24 13.78
CA GLU A 119 -13.33 -7.54 14.35
C GLU A 119 -14.25 -8.64 13.79
N LYS A 120 -15.57 -8.43 13.82
CA LYS A 120 -16.55 -9.38 13.27
C LYS A 120 -16.38 -9.60 11.77
N PHE A 121 -16.05 -8.54 11.03
CA PHE A 121 -15.79 -8.63 9.60
C PHE A 121 -14.59 -9.53 9.30
N LEU A 122 -13.49 -9.41 10.04
CA LEU A 122 -12.34 -10.31 9.88
C LEU A 122 -12.64 -11.76 10.28
N ASP A 123 -13.51 -11.97 11.26
CA ASP A 123 -13.97 -13.31 11.64
C ASP A 123 -14.84 -13.93 10.53
N GLN A 124 -15.66 -13.12 9.85
CA GLN A 124 -16.51 -13.55 8.73
C GLN A 124 -15.70 -13.89 7.47
N TYR A 125 -14.56 -13.22 7.24
CA TYR A 125 -13.74 -13.40 6.04
C TYR A 125 -12.32 -13.89 6.38
N PRO A 126 -12.16 -15.16 6.82
CA PRO A 126 -10.88 -15.68 7.30
C PRO A 126 -9.79 -15.79 6.23
N ILE A 127 -10.16 -15.70 4.94
CA ILE A 127 -9.24 -15.69 3.80
C ILE A 127 -8.41 -14.41 3.71
N TYR A 128 -8.91 -13.29 4.24
CA TYR A 128 -8.19 -12.03 4.25
C TYR A 128 -7.05 -12.07 5.28
N LYS A 129 -5.86 -11.62 4.88
CA LYS A 129 -4.70 -11.57 5.80
C LYS A 129 -4.83 -10.43 6.81
N GLY A 130 -5.66 -9.44 6.51
CA GLY A 130 -5.84 -8.25 7.30
C GLY A 130 -6.84 -7.30 6.67
N ILE A 131 -6.77 -6.05 7.07
CA ILE A 131 -7.54 -4.94 6.49
C ILE A 131 -6.59 -3.79 6.12
N HIS A 132 -6.96 -3.04 5.09
CA HIS A 132 -6.26 -1.82 4.70
C HIS A 132 -7.18 -0.63 4.91
N LEU A 133 -6.84 0.22 5.88
CA LEU A 133 -7.62 1.43 6.17
C LEU A 133 -7.15 2.55 5.26
N ASP A 134 -8.07 3.02 4.42
CA ASP A 134 -7.86 4.11 3.48
C ASP A 134 -8.80 5.26 3.85
N PHE A 135 -8.43 5.94 4.94
CA PHE A 135 -9.25 6.94 5.60
C PHE A 135 -8.76 8.33 5.25
N GLU A 136 -9.36 8.92 4.22
CA GLU A 136 -8.91 10.19 3.64
C GLU A 136 -9.92 11.33 3.79
N GLY A 137 -9.46 12.56 3.54
CA GLY A 137 -10.31 13.74 3.36
C GLY A 137 -10.97 14.29 4.63
N MET A 138 -10.55 13.83 5.81
CA MET A 138 -11.02 14.33 7.10
C MET A 138 -10.20 15.56 7.56
N PRO A 139 -10.80 16.46 8.37
CA PRO A 139 -10.09 17.64 8.85
C PRO A 139 -8.97 17.28 9.84
N PRO A 140 -7.96 18.15 10.00
CA PRO A 140 -6.87 17.94 10.97
C PRO A 140 -7.35 17.69 12.40
N SER A 141 -8.47 18.31 12.80
CA SER A 141 -9.09 18.15 14.12
C SER A 141 -9.55 16.72 14.42
N ALA A 142 -9.79 15.89 13.39
CA ALA A 142 -10.13 14.48 13.56
C ALA A 142 -8.90 13.58 13.81
N GLY A 143 -7.68 14.08 13.57
CA GLY A 143 -6.43 13.32 13.71
C GLY A 143 -6.20 12.70 15.10
N PRO A 144 -6.38 13.44 16.22
CA PRO A 144 -6.27 12.86 17.56
C PRO A 144 -7.23 11.69 17.79
N HIS A 145 -8.46 11.80 17.28
CA HIS A 145 -9.48 10.76 17.43
C HIS A 145 -9.20 9.53 16.57
N TYR A 146 -8.64 9.74 15.37
CA TYR A 146 -8.17 8.63 14.55
C TYR A 146 -7.02 7.88 15.22
N LYS A 147 -6.05 8.61 15.81
CA LYS A 147 -4.99 8.00 16.63
C LYS A 147 -5.58 7.20 17.80
N ASP A 148 -6.54 7.74 18.55
CA ASP A 148 -7.19 7.01 19.66
C ASP A 148 -7.97 5.77 19.20
N PHE A 149 -8.55 5.81 18.00
CA PHE A 149 -9.16 4.65 17.36
C PHE A 149 -8.13 3.57 17.04
N LEU A 150 -7.01 3.94 16.42
CA LEU A 150 -5.94 2.99 16.06
C LEU A 150 -5.28 2.37 17.30
N VAL A 151 -5.05 3.15 18.37
CA VAL A 151 -4.52 2.64 19.66
C VAL A 151 -5.39 1.51 20.21
N GLN A 152 -6.72 1.58 20.01
CA GLN A 152 -7.64 0.52 20.44
C GLN A 152 -7.74 -0.62 19.41
N LEU A 153 -7.76 -0.30 18.12
CA LEU A 153 -7.96 -1.28 17.05
C LEU A 153 -6.74 -2.20 16.85
N HIS A 154 -5.54 -1.62 16.76
CA HIS A 154 -4.31 -2.34 16.41
C HIS A 154 -4.06 -3.60 17.26
N PRO A 155 -4.05 -3.54 18.62
CA PRO A 155 -3.84 -4.73 19.43
C PRO A 155 -4.92 -5.81 19.24
N LYS A 156 -6.17 -5.43 18.94
CA LYS A 156 -7.26 -6.39 18.67
C LYS A 156 -7.05 -7.13 17.36
N ILE A 157 -6.59 -6.44 16.33
CA ILE A 157 -6.25 -7.06 15.04
C ILE A 157 -5.05 -8.01 15.19
N GLN A 158 -4.03 -7.61 15.96
CA GLN A 158 -2.87 -8.46 16.26
C GLN A 158 -3.24 -9.71 17.06
N GLN A 159 -4.13 -9.61 18.05
CA GLN A 159 -4.62 -10.77 18.82
C GLN A 159 -5.32 -11.81 17.92
N LYS A 160 -5.95 -11.35 16.83
CA LYS A 160 -6.55 -12.22 15.81
C LYS A 160 -5.53 -12.80 14.81
N LYS A 161 -4.23 -12.51 14.98
CA LYS A 161 -3.15 -12.87 14.04
C LYS A 161 -3.43 -12.35 12.61
N ARG A 162 -4.03 -11.17 12.52
CA ARG A 162 -4.31 -10.45 11.28
C ARG A 162 -3.45 -9.19 11.21
N ILE A 163 -3.37 -8.59 10.02
CA ILE A 163 -2.56 -7.40 9.75
C ILE A 163 -3.46 -6.17 9.68
N LEU A 164 -3.15 -5.14 10.46
CA LEU A 164 -3.68 -3.80 10.25
C LEU A 164 -2.72 -3.03 9.35
N SER A 165 -3.18 -2.59 8.19
CA SER A 165 -2.41 -1.72 7.29
C SER A 165 -3.10 -0.38 7.05
N LEU A 166 -2.32 0.69 6.88
CA LEU A 166 -2.85 2.05 6.67
C LEU A 166 -2.32 2.66 5.36
N ALA A 167 -3.17 3.40 4.65
CA ALA A 167 -2.73 4.36 3.63
C ALA A 167 -2.39 5.70 4.27
N LEU A 168 -1.22 6.26 4.00
CA LEU A 168 -0.77 7.51 4.61
C LEU A 168 -0.37 8.54 3.57
N PHE A 169 -0.92 9.76 3.71
CA PHE A 169 -0.51 10.92 2.94
C PHE A 169 0.90 11.38 3.31
N PRO A 170 1.71 11.80 2.32
CA PRO A 170 2.92 12.57 2.53
C PRO A 170 2.67 13.79 3.44
N GLN A 171 3.64 14.14 4.27
CA GLN A 171 3.57 15.29 5.19
C GLN A 171 4.54 16.41 4.79
N GLU A 172 5.69 16.07 4.21
CA GLU A 172 6.72 17.03 3.81
C GLU A 172 6.38 17.64 2.45
N ASN A 173 6.28 18.97 2.40
CA ASN A 173 5.96 19.74 1.18
C ASN A 173 4.74 19.20 0.42
N PHE A 174 3.68 18.88 1.17
CA PHE A 174 2.40 18.39 0.62
C PHE A 174 1.24 19.29 1.08
N ILE A 175 0.07 19.09 0.48
CA ILE A 175 -1.14 19.90 0.75
C ILE A 175 -1.60 19.64 2.20
N PRO A 176 -1.51 20.61 3.12
CA PRO A 176 -1.76 20.36 4.53
C PRO A 176 -3.19 19.91 4.85
N GLU A 177 -4.18 20.39 4.09
CA GLU A 177 -5.60 20.02 4.22
C GLU A 177 -5.86 18.53 3.94
N LEU A 178 -5.01 17.90 3.10
CA LEU A 178 -5.06 16.47 2.83
C LEU A 178 -4.21 15.68 3.84
N ALA A 179 -3.05 16.21 4.22
CA ALA A 179 -2.04 15.51 4.99
C ALA A 179 -2.30 15.45 6.49
N GLN A 180 -2.73 16.57 7.09
CA GLN A 180 -2.60 16.78 8.54
C GLN A 180 -3.45 15.84 9.40
N PHE A 181 -4.55 15.29 8.84
CA PHE A 181 -5.33 14.24 9.49
C PHE A 181 -4.46 13.04 9.93
N HIS A 182 -3.45 12.69 9.12
CA HIS A 182 -2.52 11.59 9.41
C HIS A 182 -1.34 11.97 10.32
N SER A 183 -1.16 13.24 10.68
CA SER A 183 0.05 13.72 11.37
C SER A 183 0.33 13.05 12.73
N PHE A 184 -0.70 12.55 13.42
CA PHE A 184 -0.54 11.80 14.68
C PHE A 184 -0.05 10.37 14.46
N VAL A 185 -0.34 9.77 13.32
CA VAL A 185 0.10 8.41 12.95
C VAL A 185 1.61 8.38 12.67
N TYR A 186 2.20 9.52 12.32
CA TYR A 186 3.66 9.74 12.18
C TYR A 186 4.40 9.96 13.51
N ARG A 187 3.75 9.77 14.66
CA ARG A 187 4.37 9.96 15.99
C ARG A 187 4.44 8.70 16.83
N GLN A 188 3.70 7.67 16.43
CA GLN A 188 3.63 6.39 17.12
C GLN A 188 3.33 5.29 16.10
N ASN A 189 3.96 4.13 16.28
CA ASN A 189 3.66 2.95 15.48
C ASN A 189 2.28 2.39 15.89
N LEU A 190 1.30 2.51 14.99
CA LEU A 190 -0.11 2.20 15.23
C LEU A 190 -0.68 1.18 14.23
N ALA A 191 0.19 0.49 13.49
CA ALA A 191 -0.18 -0.47 12.48
C ALA A 191 0.93 -1.49 12.24
N ASP A 192 0.58 -2.64 11.67
CA ASP A 192 1.56 -3.67 11.32
C ASP A 192 2.30 -3.30 10.02
N GLU A 193 1.58 -2.72 9.05
CA GLU A 193 2.12 -2.25 7.78
C GLU A 193 1.58 -0.86 7.43
N VAL A 194 2.34 -0.06 6.68
CA VAL A 194 1.87 1.25 6.17
C VAL A 194 2.27 1.43 4.71
N VAL A 195 1.39 2.02 3.92
CA VAL A 195 1.66 2.41 2.54
C VAL A 195 1.81 3.92 2.49
N LEU A 196 3.02 4.41 2.21
CA LEU A 196 3.24 5.82 1.93
C LEU A 196 2.72 6.13 0.53
N MET A 197 1.66 6.93 0.43
CA MET A 197 1.08 7.36 -0.84
C MET A 197 1.94 8.46 -1.48
N ALA A 198 3.16 8.12 -1.91
CA ALA A 198 4.12 9.05 -2.51
C ALA A 198 3.75 9.41 -3.97
N TYR A 199 2.52 9.85 -4.17
CA TYR A 199 1.95 10.32 -5.43
C TYR A 199 1.01 11.50 -5.21
N ASP A 200 0.48 12.04 -6.31
CA ASP A 200 -0.29 13.29 -6.37
C ASP A 200 0.48 14.52 -5.84
N TYR A 201 1.82 14.51 -5.93
CA TYR A 201 2.64 15.73 -5.74
C TYR A 201 2.18 16.85 -6.68
N HIS A 202 1.88 16.46 -7.92
CA HIS A 202 1.02 17.20 -8.83
C HIS A 202 -0.20 16.35 -9.18
N SER A 203 -1.38 16.95 -9.01
CA SER A 203 -2.70 16.37 -9.27
C SER A 203 -3.54 17.30 -10.16
N PRO A 204 -4.72 16.89 -10.63
CA PRO A 204 -5.60 17.73 -11.44
C PRO A 204 -5.97 19.07 -10.79
N LYS A 205 -5.83 19.19 -9.47
CA LYS A 205 -6.11 20.40 -8.69
C LYS A 205 -4.88 21.31 -8.52
N THR A 206 -3.76 20.95 -9.10
CA THR A 206 -2.49 21.69 -9.01
C THR A 206 -2.02 22.13 -10.40
N LYS A 207 -0.98 22.97 -10.44
CA LYS A 207 -0.29 23.29 -11.69
C LYS A 207 0.34 22.04 -12.32
N PRO A 208 0.59 22.02 -13.64
CA PRO A 208 1.24 20.89 -14.31
C PRO A 208 2.58 20.52 -13.67
N GLY A 209 2.84 19.22 -13.58
CA GLY A 209 4.09 18.68 -13.05
C GLY A 209 4.04 17.17 -12.86
N PRO A 210 5.12 16.57 -12.32
CA PRO A 210 5.21 15.14 -12.15
C PRO A 210 4.30 14.65 -11.01
N VAL A 211 3.58 13.54 -11.22
CA VAL A 211 2.67 12.97 -10.19
C VAL A 211 3.44 12.58 -8.92
N THR A 212 4.72 12.27 -9.04
CA THR A 212 5.65 12.07 -7.92
C THR A 212 6.99 12.72 -8.24
N ASP A 213 7.81 12.96 -7.23
CA ASP A 213 9.19 13.40 -7.40
C ASP A 213 10.08 12.56 -6.47
N TYR A 214 11.23 12.12 -6.97
CA TYR A 214 12.11 11.20 -6.25
C TYR A 214 12.65 11.82 -4.96
N THR A 215 13.06 13.09 -5.00
CA THR A 215 13.63 13.78 -3.82
C THR A 215 12.55 14.06 -2.78
N TRP A 216 11.35 14.46 -3.23
CA TRP A 216 10.18 14.65 -2.39
C TRP A 216 9.72 13.35 -1.71
N MET A 217 9.70 12.25 -2.46
CA MET A 217 9.42 10.91 -1.94
C MET A 217 10.44 10.54 -0.86
N GLN A 218 11.74 10.73 -1.11
CA GLN A 218 12.79 10.41 -0.14
C GLN A 218 12.63 11.18 1.17
N LYS A 219 12.29 12.48 1.12
CA LYS A 219 12.02 13.29 2.32
C LYS A 219 10.87 12.71 3.15
N ASN A 220 9.77 12.36 2.49
CA ASN A 220 8.59 11.76 3.16
C ASN A 220 8.86 10.36 3.70
N MET A 221 9.64 9.55 2.97
CA MET A 221 10.08 8.24 3.44
C MET A 221 10.95 8.36 4.70
N ASN A 222 11.93 9.26 4.69
CA ASN A 222 12.79 9.52 5.84
C ASN A 222 12.00 9.99 7.07
N LEU A 223 10.93 10.78 6.87
CA LEU A 223 10.04 11.15 7.96
C LEU A 223 9.28 9.94 8.51
N LEU A 224 8.69 9.12 7.64
CA LEU A 224 7.92 7.95 8.05
C LEU A 224 8.76 6.91 8.80
N LEU A 225 10.01 6.71 8.37
CA LEU A 225 10.96 5.77 8.99
C LEU A 225 11.46 6.19 10.37
N LYS A 226 11.14 7.41 10.84
CA LYS A 226 11.35 7.79 12.26
C LYS A 226 10.39 7.08 13.20
N THR A 227 9.31 6.51 12.67
CA THR A 227 8.21 5.92 13.46
C THR A 227 8.00 4.45 13.14
N TYR A 228 8.04 4.08 11.86
CA TYR A 228 7.83 2.71 11.39
C TYR A 228 9.17 2.10 11.00
N ARG A 229 9.35 0.80 11.29
CA ARG A 229 10.51 0.07 10.80
C ARG A 229 10.40 -0.12 9.29
N SER A 230 11.53 -0.20 8.59
CA SER A 230 11.55 -0.38 7.13
C SER A 230 10.71 -1.58 6.66
N ASP A 231 10.80 -2.71 7.35
CA ASP A 231 10.06 -3.94 7.04
C ASP A 231 8.53 -3.81 7.20
N GLN A 232 8.03 -2.70 7.73
CA GLN A 232 6.60 -2.39 7.83
C GLN A 232 6.13 -1.45 6.71
N VAL A 233 7.04 -0.83 5.97
CA VAL A 233 6.72 0.27 5.06
C VAL A 233 6.69 -0.21 3.61
N TRP A 234 5.63 0.15 2.92
CA TRP A 234 5.47 0.05 1.48
C TRP A 234 5.61 1.43 0.84
N LEU A 235 6.37 1.51 -0.25
CA LEU A 235 6.48 2.73 -1.05
C LEU A 235 5.41 2.75 -2.14
N GLY A 236 4.44 3.65 -2.02
CA GLY A 236 3.39 3.88 -3.02
C GLY A 236 3.92 4.53 -4.29
N ILE A 237 3.63 3.93 -5.44
CA ILE A 237 4.03 4.39 -6.78
C ILE A 237 2.78 4.46 -7.67
N PRO A 238 2.54 5.59 -8.37
CA PRO A 238 1.43 5.71 -9.29
C PRO A 238 1.74 5.01 -10.62
N LEU A 239 0.78 4.24 -11.13
CA LEU A 239 0.78 3.67 -12.49
C LEU A 239 0.10 4.59 -13.51
N TYR A 240 -0.18 5.83 -13.10
CA TYR A 240 -0.82 6.84 -13.91
C TYR A 240 -0.01 8.13 -13.92
N GLY A 241 -0.36 8.96 -14.89
CA GLY A 241 0.17 10.29 -15.11
C GLY A 241 -0.96 11.25 -15.44
N TYR A 242 -0.61 12.51 -15.68
CA TYR A 242 -1.53 13.53 -16.15
C TYR A 242 -0.90 14.31 -17.29
N PHE A 243 -1.73 14.73 -18.25
CA PHE A 243 -1.36 15.64 -19.33
C PHE A 243 -2.32 16.82 -19.34
N TRP A 244 -1.81 17.99 -19.01
CA TRP A 244 -2.53 19.26 -19.01
C TRP A 244 -2.41 19.90 -20.39
N GLU A 245 -3.53 19.89 -21.11
CA GLU A 245 -3.67 20.58 -22.38
C GLU A 245 -3.94 22.07 -22.14
N LYS A 246 -3.34 22.96 -22.94
CA LYS A 246 -3.43 24.42 -22.73
C LYS A 246 -4.86 24.96 -22.76
N ASP A 247 -5.72 24.35 -23.58
CA ASP A 247 -7.09 24.83 -23.84
C ASP A 247 -8.15 23.97 -23.13
N LYS A 248 -7.77 23.25 -22.07
CA LYS A 248 -8.69 22.42 -21.28
C LYS A 248 -8.60 22.72 -19.79
N ASP A 249 -9.76 22.73 -19.15
CA ASP A 249 -9.90 22.96 -17.71
C ASP A 249 -9.48 21.76 -16.85
N SER A 250 -9.27 20.59 -17.46
CA SER A 250 -8.91 19.38 -16.73
C SER A 250 -7.89 18.54 -17.50
N PRO A 251 -6.87 17.99 -16.82
CA PRO A 251 -5.89 17.14 -17.47
C PRO A 251 -6.50 15.81 -17.89
N ARG A 252 -5.94 15.25 -18.95
CA ARG A 252 -6.17 13.87 -19.36
C ARG A 252 -5.32 12.94 -18.49
N VAL A 253 -5.92 11.85 -18.00
CA VAL A 253 -5.16 10.78 -17.33
C VAL A 253 -4.32 10.04 -18.36
N LEU A 254 -3.03 9.88 -18.06
CA LEU A 254 -2.12 9.00 -18.78
C LEU A 254 -1.97 7.68 -18.04
N THR A 255 -1.85 6.60 -18.77
CA THR A 255 -1.73 5.24 -18.22
C THR A 255 -0.57 4.51 -18.89
N TYR A 256 0.12 3.63 -18.17
CA TYR A 256 1.28 2.91 -18.69
C TYR A 256 0.94 2.18 -19.99
N TYR A 257 -0.17 1.43 -20.00
CA TYR A 257 -0.53 0.60 -21.17
C TYR A 257 -0.96 1.40 -22.39
N LYS A 258 -1.67 2.53 -22.20
CA LYS A 258 -2.22 3.29 -23.34
C LYS A 258 -1.28 4.40 -23.81
N ASP A 259 -0.56 5.02 -22.90
CA ASP A 259 0.18 6.26 -23.15
C ASP A 259 1.70 6.10 -23.04
N GLY A 260 2.20 4.90 -22.76
CA GLY A 260 3.63 4.63 -22.65
C GLY A 260 4.42 5.07 -23.88
N LYS A 261 3.95 4.70 -25.09
CA LYS A 261 4.60 5.15 -26.33
C LYS A 261 4.56 6.67 -26.50
N PHE A 262 3.44 7.31 -26.18
CA PHE A 262 3.32 8.76 -26.24
C PHE A 262 4.33 9.45 -25.31
N ALA A 263 4.49 8.93 -24.09
CA ALA A 263 5.46 9.43 -23.13
C ALA A 263 6.92 9.17 -23.56
N LEU A 264 7.22 8.02 -24.16
CA LEU A 264 8.55 7.74 -24.73
C LEU A 264 8.91 8.70 -25.87
N ASP A 265 7.97 8.95 -26.78
CA ASP A 265 8.21 9.77 -27.98
C ASP A 265 8.33 11.27 -27.65
N ASN A 266 7.69 11.75 -26.58
CA ASN A 266 7.54 13.18 -26.27
C ASN A 266 8.14 13.60 -24.92
N GLY A 267 8.59 12.64 -24.12
CA GLY A 267 9.08 12.85 -22.77
C GLY A 267 10.60 12.89 -22.68
N LYS A 268 11.11 13.66 -21.72
CA LYS A 268 12.48 13.53 -21.25
C LYS A 268 12.48 12.70 -19.97
N GLU A 269 13.18 11.58 -20.00
CA GLU A 269 13.33 10.73 -18.82
C GLU A 269 14.14 11.45 -17.74
N LYS A 270 13.67 11.33 -16.50
CA LYS A 270 14.38 11.70 -15.29
C LYS A 270 13.90 10.81 -14.14
N GLN A 271 14.78 9.96 -13.61
CA GLN A 271 14.50 9.11 -12.43
C GLN A 271 13.28 8.18 -12.65
N GLY A 272 13.14 7.65 -13.85
CA GLY A 272 12.06 6.79 -14.30
C GLY A 272 10.78 7.52 -14.73
N ILE A 273 10.72 8.84 -14.50
CA ILE A 273 9.60 9.71 -14.87
C ILE A 273 9.87 10.32 -16.24
N TYR A 274 8.95 10.15 -17.18
CA TYR A 274 8.99 10.81 -18.47
C TYR A 274 8.26 12.14 -18.37
N LEU A 275 9.01 13.25 -18.40
CA LEU A 275 8.49 14.61 -18.36
C LEU A 275 8.15 15.08 -19.77
N ILE A 276 6.86 15.16 -20.07
CA ILE A 276 6.31 15.43 -21.40
C ILE A 276 6.12 16.94 -21.55
N ARG A 277 6.70 17.52 -22.61
CA ARG A 277 6.48 18.92 -22.98
C ARG A 277 6.29 19.04 -24.48
N THR A 278 5.11 19.49 -24.87
CA THR A 278 4.71 19.64 -26.28
C THR A 278 4.18 21.05 -26.53
N LYS A 279 3.87 21.37 -27.78
CA LYS A 279 3.21 22.64 -28.12
C LYS A 279 1.81 22.75 -27.50
N THR A 280 1.13 21.62 -27.29
CA THR A 280 -0.28 21.54 -26.86
C THR A 280 -0.46 21.35 -25.35
N GLY A 281 0.59 20.97 -24.63
CA GLY A 281 0.48 20.72 -23.19
C GLY A 281 1.74 20.15 -22.54
N GLU A 282 1.66 19.98 -21.23
CA GLU A 282 2.70 19.39 -20.38
C GLU A 282 2.13 18.22 -19.59
N GLY A 283 2.97 17.23 -19.28
CA GLY A 283 2.54 16.09 -18.50
C GLY A 283 3.68 15.24 -17.97
N SER A 284 3.33 14.14 -17.32
CA SER A 284 4.30 13.18 -16.83
C SER A 284 3.71 11.78 -16.78
N LEU A 285 4.56 10.77 -16.90
CA LEU A 285 4.21 9.37 -16.68
C LEU A 285 5.45 8.58 -16.23
N ILE A 286 5.30 7.73 -15.22
CA ILE A 286 6.37 6.79 -14.81
C ILE A 286 6.34 5.60 -15.75
N LEU A 287 7.47 5.29 -16.38
CA LEU A 287 7.62 4.09 -17.21
C LEU A 287 8.72 3.14 -16.71
N ASP A 288 9.62 3.61 -15.84
CA ASP A 288 10.67 2.80 -15.25
C ASP A 288 10.67 2.96 -13.74
N THR A 289 10.52 1.85 -13.03
CA THR A 289 10.48 1.80 -11.56
C THR A 289 11.75 1.21 -10.97
N SER A 290 12.79 0.96 -11.77
CA SER A 290 14.03 0.28 -11.35
C SER A 290 14.74 1.05 -10.23
N LEU A 291 14.91 2.36 -10.38
CA LEU A 291 15.50 3.23 -9.36
C LEU A 291 14.70 3.18 -8.03
N TRP A 292 13.38 3.19 -8.12
CA TRP A 292 12.47 3.17 -6.96
C TRP A 292 12.50 1.80 -6.26
N SER A 293 12.61 0.74 -7.04
CA SER A 293 12.75 -0.64 -6.55
C SER A 293 14.09 -0.84 -5.85
N GLU A 294 15.17 -0.32 -6.43
CA GLU A 294 16.50 -0.33 -5.83
C GLU A 294 16.53 0.47 -4.53
N TYR A 295 15.93 1.66 -4.50
CA TYR A 295 15.79 2.46 -3.29
C TYR A 295 15.05 1.69 -2.18
N ALA A 296 13.92 1.07 -2.50
CA ALA A 296 13.16 0.26 -1.55
C ALA A 296 13.98 -0.93 -1.03
N LYS A 297 14.75 -1.59 -1.91
CA LYS A 297 15.66 -2.70 -1.54
C LYS A 297 16.78 -2.25 -0.62
N ASN A 298 17.43 -1.14 -0.93
CA ASN A 298 18.54 -0.60 -0.14
C ASN A 298 18.09 -0.21 1.28
N LEU A 299 16.86 0.30 1.42
CA LEU A 299 16.27 0.60 2.73
C LEU A 299 15.65 -0.60 3.42
N LYS A 300 15.60 -1.77 2.77
CA LYS A 300 14.90 -2.98 3.24
C LYS A 300 13.43 -2.71 3.55
N LEU A 301 12.79 -1.91 2.69
CA LEU A 301 11.34 -1.70 2.76
C LEU A 301 10.63 -3.02 2.50
N ARG A 302 9.37 -3.14 2.96
CA ARG A 302 8.54 -4.31 2.67
C ARG A 302 8.34 -4.50 1.16
N GLY A 303 8.24 -3.38 0.43
CA GLY A 303 8.31 -3.35 -1.03
C GLY A 303 7.60 -2.16 -1.66
N LEU A 304 7.21 -2.31 -2.92
CA LEU A 304 6.48 -1.27 -3.68
C LEU A 304 4.97 -1.53 -3.67
N ALA A 305 4.19 -0.46 -3.59
CA ALA A 305 2.73 -0.49 -3.68
C ALA A 305 2.24 0.30 -4.90
N PHE A 306 1.65 -0.39 -5.87
CA PHE A 306 1.27 0.20 -7.15
C PHE A 306 -0.20 0.62 -7.17
N TRP A 307 -0.46 1.90 -7.37
CA TRP A 307 -1.79 2.45 -7.62
C TRP A 307 -1.96 2.79 -9.10
N ARG A 308 -2.67 1.99 -9.89
CA ARG A 308 -3.30 0.71 -9.56
C ARG A 308 -3.40 -0.17 -10.80
N LEU A 309 -3.68 -1.45 -10.62
CA LEU A 309 -3.90 -2.37 -11.73
C LEU A 309 -4.99 -1.85 -12.69
N GLY A 310 -4.71 -1.97 -13.98
CA GLY A 310 -5.58 -1.51 -15.07
C GLY A 310 -5.25 -0.12 -15.62
N PHE A 311 -4.30 0.59 -15.01
CA PHE A 311 -3.55 1.67 -15.64
C PHE A 311 -2.29 1.11 -16.32
#